data_AF-A0A3M6UBF0-F1
#
_entry.id   AF-A0A3M6UBF0-F1
#
_cell.length_a   1.000
_cell.length_b   1.000
_cell.length_c   1.000
_cell.angle_alpha   90.00
_cell.angle_beta   90.00
_cell.angle_gamma   90.00
#
_symmetry.space_group_name_H-M   'P 1'
#
loop_
_entity.id
_entity.type
_entity.pdbx_description
1 polymer ?
#
loop_
_entity_poly.entity_id
_entity_poly.type
_entity_poly.pdbx_seq_one_letter_code
_entity_poly.pdbx_strand_id
1 'polypeptide(L)'
;VQTITWKRRSISASYQITGCVIKSTASERDLAASANKPLGYIQRNAKFTINTPERCTVYVSLVRPRIIYATPVWPPQSIELISKLESIQRRATKFILRLSFSTSTDYRTRLQSLKLEPITYGHEFWT
;
A
#
# COMPACT_ATOMS: atom_id res chain seq x y z
N VAL A 1 21.43 -32.23 -22.20
CA VAL A 1 21.43 -30.94 -21.47
C VAL A 1 19.99 -30.59 -21.13
N GLN A 2 19.53 -30.89 -19.92
CA GLN A 2 18.15 -30.58 -19.51
C GLN A 2 18.09 -29.13 -19.01
N THR A 3 17.30 -28.30 -19.68
CA THR A 3 17.05 -26.90 -19.32
C THR A 3 16.14 -26.82 -18.10
N ILE A 4 16.70 -26.39 -16.96
CA ILE A 4 15.94 -26.12 -15.74
C ILE A 4 15.14 -24.83 -15.94
N THR A 5 13.82 -24.95 -16.07
CA THR A 5 12.91 -23.78 -16.12
C THR A 5 12.40 -23.48 -14.72
N TRP A 6 12.78 -22.33 -14.17
CA TRP A 6 12.32 -21.88 -12.85
C TRP A 6 10.87 -21.37 -12.95
N LYS A 7 9.89 -22.25 -12.74
CA LYS A 7 8.50 -21.83 -12.50
C LYS A 7 8.42 -21.22 -11.10
N ARG A 8 8.30 -19.89 -11.03
CA ARG A 8 8.15 -19.09 -9.79
C ARG A 8 7.03 -19.68 -8.92
N ARG A 9 7.37 -20.52 -7.95
CA ARG A 9 6.40 -21.06 -6.97
C ARG A 9 5.99 -19.93 -6.02
N SER A 10 4.69 -19.76 -5.82
CA SER A 10 4.14 -18.87 -4.80
C SER A 10 4.60 -19.37 -3.43
N ILE A 11 5.20 -18.49 -2.63
CA ILE A 11 5.67 -18.80 -1.27
C ILE A 11 4.42 -18.88 -0.38
N SER A 12 3.94 -20.09 -0.10
CA SER A 12 2.85 -20.31 0.86
C SER A 12 3.41 -20.32 2.28
N ALA A 13 3.23 -19.23 3.02
CA ALA A 13 3.35 -19.27 4.47
C ALA A 13 2.02 -19.79 5.03
N SER A 14 2.04 -20.99 5.63
CA SER A 14 0.89 -21.59 6.31
C SER A 14 1.00 -21.34 7.81
N TYR A 15 0.11 -20.50 8.36
CA TYR A 15 -0.04 -20.34 9.80
C TYR A 15 -1.21 -21.18 10.27
N GLN A 16 -1.00 -22.07 11.24
CA GLN A 16 -2.07 -22.83 11.87
C GLN A 16 -2.56 -22.09 13.10
N ILE A 17 -3.71 -21.43 12.97
CA ILE A 17 -4.51 -21.05 14.13
C ILE A 17 -5.85 -21.77 13.93
N THR A 18 -6.15 -22.70 14.84
CA THR A 18 -7.43 -23.45 14.94
C THR A 18 -7.86 -24.28 13.71
N GLY A 19 -6.97 -25.11 13.17
CA GLY A 19 -7.35 -26.22 12.27
C GLY A 19 -7.87 -25.85 10.87
N CYS A 20 -8.01 -24.57 10.53
CA CYS A 20 -8.38 -24.12 9.19
C CYS A 20 -7.14 -23.61 8.45
N VAL A 21 -6.70 -24.33 7.42
CA VAL A 21 -5.59 -23.89 6.55
C VAL A 21 -6.10 -22.75 5.66
N ILE A 22 -5.99 -21.51 6.14
CA ILE A 22 -6.22 -20.33 5.31
C ILE A 22 -5.02 -20.21 4.38
N LYS A 23 -5.12 -20.80 3.18
CA LYS A 23 -4.18 -20.52 2.09
C LYS A 23 -4.45 -19.11 1.58
N SER A 24 -3.90 -18.10 2.23
CA SER A 24 -3.81 -16.79 1.61
C SER A 24 -2.76 -16.88 0.51
N THR A 25 -3.18 -17.06 -0.74
CA THR A 25 -2.28 -17.03 -1.91
C THR A 25 -2.26 -15.65 -2.54
N ALA A 26 -2.41 -14.57 -1.76
CA ALA A 26 -2.24 -13.22 -2.29
C ALA A 26 -0.74 -12.98 -2.49
N SER A 27 -0.31 -12.98 -3.74
CA SER A 27 1.06 -12.58 -4.06
C SER A 27 1.28 -11.12 -3.68
N GLU A 28 2.54 -10.71 -3.48
CA GLU A 28 2.92 -9.30 -3.26
C GLU A 28 2.27 -8.32 -4.27
N ARG A 29 2.06 -8.80 -5.50
CA ARG A 29 1.41 -8.04 -6.58
C ARG A 29 -0.07 -7.80 -6.30
N ASP A 30 -0.75 -8.77 -5.69
CA ASP A 30 -2.18 -8.71 -5.39
C ASP A 30 -2.47 -7.72 -4.25
N LEU A 31 -1.55 -7.59 -3.29
CA LEU A 31 -1.65 -6.60 -2.20
C LEU A 31 -1.58 -5.16 -2.74
N ALA A 32 -0.56 -4.86 -3.53
CA ALA A 32 -0.41 -3.56 -4.17
C ALA A 32 -1.61 -3.27 -5.11
N ALA A 33 -2.06 -4.26 -5.87
CA ALA A 33 -3.24 -4.12 -6.74
C ALA A 33 -4.53 -3.85 -5.93
N SER A 34 -4.72 -4.54 -4.80
CA SER A 34 -5.87 -4.36 -3.92
C SER A 34 -5.93 -2.95 -3.30
N ALA A 35 -4.79 -2.36 -2.96
CA ALA A 35 -4.70 -0.98 -2.47
C ALA A 35 -4.82 0.08 -3.58
N ASN A 36 -4.37 -0.23 -4.82
CA ASN A 36 -4.51 0.68 -5.96
C ASN A 36 -5.97 0.86 -6.41
N LYS A 37 -6.81 -0.18 -6.32
CA LYS A 37 -8.24 -0.13 -6.70
C LYS A 37 -9.00 1.03 -6.03
N PRO A 38 -9.05 1.14 -4.69
CA PRO A 38 -9.73 2.25 -4.02
C PRO A 38 -9.05 3.59 -4.29
N LEU A 39 -7.72 3.65 -4.37
CA LEU A 39 -7.03 4.89 -4.72
C LEU A 39 -7.46 5.41 -6.10
N GLY A 40 -7.50 4.55 -7.11
CA GLY A 40 -7.96 4.91 -8.46
C GLY A 40 -9.45 5.25 -8.52
N TYR A 41 -10.28 4.64 -7.66
CA TYR A 41 -11.68 5.02 -7.50
C TYR A 41 -11.81 6.44 -6.93
N ILE A 42 -11.08 6.76 -5.85
CA ILE A 42 -11.07 8.09 -5.24
C ILE A 42 -10.56 9.13 -6.25
N GLN A 43 -9.48 8.82 -6.96
CA GLN A 43 -8.89 9.75 -7.93
C GLN A 43 -9.84 10.16 -9.06
N ARG A 44 -10.72 9.24 -9.50
CA ARG A 44 -11.69 9.51 -10.56
C ARG A 44 -12.91 10.27 -10.05
N ASN A 45 -13.40 9.94 -8.86
CA ASN A 45 -14.65 10.50 -8.33
C ASN A 45 -14.45 11.79 -7.51
N ALA A 46 -13.34 11.92 -6.80
CA ALA A 46 -13.07 13.05 -5.88
C ALA A 46 -12.26 14.19 -6.52
N LYS A 47 -11.98 14.13 -7.83
CA LYS A 47 -11.04 15.05 -8.51
C LYS A 47 -11.47 16.52 -8.44
N PHE A 48 -12.77 16.79 -8.56
CA PHE A 48 -13.31 18.16 -8.66
C PHE A 48 -14.19 18.57 -7.48
N THR A 49 -14.69 17.60 -6.72
CA THR A 49 -15.77 17.80 -5.75
C THR A 49 -15.31 17.98 -4.31
N ILE A 50 -14.11 17.47 -3.96
CA ILE A 50 -13.71 17.28 -2.55
C ILE A 50 -12.53 18.18 -2.17
N ASN A 51 -12.59 18.78 -0.97
CA ASN A 51 -11.53 19.59 -0.37
C ASN A 51 -10.32 18.74 0.04
N THR A 52 -9.15 19.36 0.23
CA THR A 52 -7.92 18.68 0.68
C THR A 52 -8.10 17.82 1.95
N PRO A 53 -8.70 18.30 3.06
CA PRO A 53 -8.86 17.48 4.28
C PRO A 53 -9.82 16.30 4.11
N GLU A 54 -10.90 16.47 3.35
CA GLU A 54 -11.87 15.42 3.05
C GLU A 54 -11.21 14.29 2.22
N ARG A 55 -10.37 14.64 1.22
CA ARG A 55 -9.58 13.64 0.47
C ARG A 55 -8.64 12.85 1.36
N CYS A 56 -8.01 13.53 2.33
CA CYS A 56 -7.15 12.88 3.30
C CYS A 56 -7.95 11.85 4.11
N THR A 57 -9.13 12.24 4.60
CA THR A 57 -10.03 11.38 5.37
C THR A 57 -10.48 10.15 4.58
N VAL A 58 -10.86 10.32 3.31
CA VAL A 58 -11.25 9.20 2.43
C VAL A 58 -10.07 8.27 2.14
N TYR A 59 -8.87 8.81 1.95
CA TYR A 59 -7.66 8.01 1.78
C TYR A 59 -7.33 7.19 3.04
N VAL A 60 -7.35 7.83 4.21
CA VAL A 60 -7.07 7.19 5.50
C VAL A 60 -8.11 6.14 5.86
N SER A 61 -9.38 6.30 5.47
CA SER A 61 -10.43 5.31 5.76
C SER A 61 -10.44 4.11 4.80
N LEU A 62 -10.15 4.30 3.51
CA LEU A 62 -10.31 3.23 2.51
C LEU A 62 -9.00 2.55 2.10
N VAL A 63 -7.92 3.33 1.98
CA VAL A 63 -6.65 2.86 1.39
C VAL A 63 -5.68 2.46 2.49
N ARG A 64 -5.55 3.28 3.54
CA ARG A 64 -4.59 3.06 4.63
C ARG A 64 -4.80 1.74 5.37
N PRO A 65 -6.03 1.29 5.72
CA PRO A 65 -6.24 0.01 6.38
C PRO A 65 -5.82 -1.16 5.51
N ARG A 66 -6.04 -1.11 4.18
CA ARG A 66 -5.62 -2.16 3.26
C ARG A 66 -4.11 -2.31 3.16
N ILE A 67 -3.39 -1.19 3.26
CA ILE A 67 -1.92 -1.18 3.29
C ILE A 67 -1.42 -1.69 4.63
N ILE A 68 -2.00 -1.20 5.75
CA ILE A 68 -1.59 -1.62 7.10
C ILE A 68 -1.89 -3.11 7.34
N TYR A 69 -3.07 -3.62 6.97
CA TYR A 69 -3.39 -5.06 7.13
C TYR A 69 -2.53 -5.97 6.27
N ALA A 70 -2.03 -5.46 5.13
CA ALA A 70 -1.09 -6.18 4.29
C ALA A 70 0.32 -6.28 4.89
N THR A 71 0.64 -5.48 5.93
CA THR A 71 1.99 -5.33 6.46
C THR A 71 2.38 -6.41 7.49
N PRO A 72 1.57 -6.74 8.52
CA PRO A 72 1.97 -7.66 9.60
C PRO A 72 1.60 -9.14 9.36
N VAL A 73 0.68 -9.44 8.43
CA VAL A 73 0.21 -10.83 8.20
C VAL A 73 1.13 -11.62 7.24
N TRP A 74 2.13 -10.96 6.64
CA TRP A 74 3.00 -11.54 5.61
C TRP A 74 4.48 -11.59 6.06
N PRO A 75 5.23 -12.63 5.65
CA PRO A 75 6.59 -12.91 6.12
C PRO A 75 7.59 -11.86 5.54
N PRO A 76 8.90 -11.91 5.84
CA PRO A 76 9.76 -10.72 5.91
C PRO A 76 9.60 -9.89 4.66
N GLN A 77 9.11 -8.66 4.84
CA GLN A 77 8.74 -7.81 3.73
C GLN A 77 9.95 -7.61 2.83
N SER A 78 9.88 -8.14 1.62
CA SER A 78 10.84 -7.79 0.59
C SER A 78 10.87 -6.26 0.50
N ILE A 79 12.08 -5.69 0.46
CA ILE A 79 12.30 -4.24 0.29
C ILE A 79 11.50 -3.73 -0.92
N GLU A 80 11.29 -4.58 -1.93
CA GLU A 80 10.44 -4.29 -3.08
C GLU A 80 8.97 -4.04 -2.71
N LEU A 81 8.40 -4.83 -1.80
CA LEU A 81 7.01 -4.68 -1.39
C LEU A 81 6.81 -3.37 -0.62
N ILE A 82 7.71 -3.06 0.32
CA ILE A 82 7.71 -1.78 1.04
C ILE A 82 7.79 -0.63 0.04
N SER A 83 8.74 -0.70 -0.91
CA SER A 83 8.89 0.31 -1.96
C SER A 83 7.63 0.48 -2.81
N LYS A 84 6.95 -0.62 -3.17
CA LYS A 84 5.68 -0.60 -3.92
C LYS A 84 4.55 0.04 -3.09
N LEU A 85 4.41 -0.32 -1.82
CA LEU A 85 3.40 0.26 -0.93
C LEU A 85 3.67 1.76 -0.68
N GLU A 86 4.92 2.13 -0.45
CA GLU A 86 5.35 3.51 -0.26
C GLU A 86 5.08 4.35 -1.53
N SER A 87 5.26 3.77 -2.72
CA SER A 87 4.90 4.40 -3.99
C SER A 87 3.38 4.68 -4.11
N ILE A 88 2.52 3.85 -3.51
CA ILE A 88 1.08 4.13 -3.41
C ILE A 88 0.83 5.37 -2.55
N GLN A 89 1.46 5.46 -1.37
CA GLN A 89 1.33 6.63 -0.50
C GLN A 89 1.88 7.91 -1.16
N ARG A 90 3.04 7.84 -1.83
CA ARG A 90 3.61 8.98 -2.58
C ARG A 90 2.65 9.51 -3.65
N ARG A 91 1.96 8.63 -4.38
CA ARG A 91 0.94 9.04 -5.36
C ARG A 91 -0.31 9.61 -4.69
N ALA A 92 -0.73 9.02 -3.58
CA ALA A 92 -1.88 9.51 -2.82
C ALA A 92 -1.64 10.92 -2.25
N THR A 93 -0.47 11.19 -1.65
CA THR A 93 -0.14 12.51 -1.11
C THR A 93 -0.14 13.60 -2.17
N LYS A 94 0.38 13.32 -3.38
CA LYS A 94 0.27 14.25 -4.52
C LYS A 94 -1.19 14.51 -4.92
N PHE A 95 -2.01 13.45 -4.96
CA PHE A 95 -3.44 13.58 -5.28
C PHE A 95 -4.22 14.40 -4.24
N ILE A 96 -3.97 14.17 -2.95
CA ILE A 96 -4.63 14.90 -1.86
C ILE A 96 -4.30 16.39 -1.95
N LEU A 97 -3.02 16.73 -2.13
CA LEU A 97 -2.55 18.12 -2.24
C LEU A 97 -2.77 18.76 -3.62
N ARG A 98 -3.44 18.08 -4.56
CA ARG A 98 -3.66 18.54 -5.95
C ARG A 98 -2.37 18.95 -6.68
N LEU A 99 -1.24 18.32 -6.35
CA LEU A 99 0.04 18.63 -6.95
C LEU A 99 0.18 17.97 -8.32
N SER A 100 0.80 18.68 -9.26
CA SER A 100 1.15 18.12 -10.56
C SER A 100 2.21 17.01 -10.40
N PHE A 101 2.25 16.08 -11.34
CA PHE A 101 3.23 15.00 -11.33
C PHE A 101 4.67 15.55 -11.38
N SER A 102 4.87 16.68 -12.06
CA SER A 102 6.15 17.38 -12.24
C SER A 102 6.57 18.25 -11.05
N THR A 103 5.74 18.38 -10.02
CA THR A 103 6.07 19.25 -8.87
C THR A 103 7.17 18.62 -8.01
N SER A 104 8.26 19.36 -7.81
CA SER A 104 9.45 18.98 -7.01
C SER A 104 9.28 19.22 -5.50
N THR A 105 8.06 19.06 -4.97
CA THR A 105 7.89 19.04 -3.52
C THR A 105 8.53 17.77 -2.97
N ASP A 106 9.27 17.88 -1.88
CA ASP A 106 9.80 16.70 -1.20
C ASP A 106 8.66 15.84 -0.62
N TYR A 107 8.91 14.54 -0.48
CA TYR A 107 7.92 13.62 0.07
C TYR A 107 7.70 13.82 1.57
N ARG A 108 8.75 14.10 2.35
CA ARG A 108 8.62 14.25 3.81
C ARG A 108 7.82 15.50 4.15
N THR A 109 8.02 16.59 3.41
CA THR A 109 7.25 17.83 3.60
C THR A 109 5.76 17.63 3.31
N ARG A 110 5.41 16.89 2.26
CA ARG A 110 4.00 16.51 1.99
C ARG A 110 3.37 15.72 3.13
N LEU A 111 4.13 14.78 3.71
CA LEU A 111 3.66 13.98 4.85
C LEU A 111 3.40 14.83 6.08
N GLN A 112 4.31 15.77 6.40
CA GLN A 112 4.15 16.71 7.51
C GLN A 112 2.90 17.59 7.33
N SER A 113 2.68 18.13 6.13
CA SER A 113 1.48 18.92 5.83
C SER A 113 0.18 18.14 6.01
N LEU A 114 0.19 16.84 5.70
CA LEU A 114 -0.98 15.97 5.79
C LEU A 114 -1.11 15.26 7.15
N LYS A 115 -0.13 15.43 8.05
CA LYS A 115 -0.02 14.70 9.32
C LYS A 115 -0.09 13.18 9.12
N LEU A 116 0.58 12.67 8.08
CA LEU A 116 0.61 11.24 7.72
C LEU A 116 1.98 10.63 7.99
N GLU A 117 2.00 9.43 8.57
CA GLU A 117 3.24 8.68 8.76
C GLU A 117 3.62 7.85 7.53
N PRO A 118 4.91 7.67 7.19
CA PRO A 118 5.34 6.74 6.15
C PRO A 118 4.93 5.30 6.48
N ILE A 119 4.68 4.45 5.47
CA ILE A 119 4.26 3.06 5.72
C ILE A 119 5.38 2.26 6.38
N THR A 120 6.64 2.58 6.09
CA THR A 120 7.81 1.90 6.65
C THR A 120 7.83 1.89 8.18
N TYR A 121 7.37 2.96 8.84
CA TYR A 121 7.36 3.07 10.31
C TYR A 121 6.18 2.33 10.97
N GLY A 122 5.23 1.83 10.19
CA GLY A 122 4.07 1.12 10.72
C GLY A 122 4.39 -0.19 11.43
N HIS A 123 5.60 -0.74 11.29
CA HIS A 123 6.04 -1.94 12.01
C HIS A 123 6.31 -1.71 13.49
N GLU A 124 6.68 -0.49 13.88
CA GLU A 124 7.12 -0.17 15.25
C GLU A 124 5.95 0.05 16.22
N PHE A 125 4.72 0.21 15.72
CA PHE A 125 3.55 0.53 16.54
C PHE A 125 2.69 -0.67 16.96
N TRP A 126 2.90 -1.86 16.38
CA TRP A 126 2.11 -3.07 16.68
C TRP A 126 2.94 -4.17 17.37
N THR A 127 4.20 -3.90 17.70
CA THR A 127 5.08 -4.73 18.51
C THR A 127 5.37 -4.03 19.82
#